data_AF-A7RWD0-F1
#
_entry.id   AF-A7RWD0-F1
#
_cell.length_a   1.000
_cell.length_b   1.000
_cell.length_c   1.000
_cell.angle_alpha   90.00
_cell.angle_beta   90.00
_cell.angle_gamma   90.00
#
_symmetry.space_group_name_H-M   'P 1'
#
loop_
_entity.id
_entity.type
_entity.pdbx_description
1 polymer ?
#
loop_
_entity_poly.entity_id
_entity_poly.type
_entity_poly.pdbx_seq_one_letter_code
_entity_poly.pdbx_strand_id
1 'polypeptide(L)'
;MADSRAEGIAALEKRISELEIRALSNEEDLKCFQNESCLSTVAHVQQELKRLSSKYSRVAEAWKKVKELETFLSPEFVEGATLSDDVKADIIITGENKLISCTEKLSEIEDLNKIVNTEHLKDLPVWCAKMEPLIQVQIKQQEHVGEMNERLTNLLSCYNNIITTLSKQFIEWDALLTQLELSMETKPLD
;
A
#
# COMPACT_ATOMS: atom_id res chain seq x y z
N MET A 1 -0.17 0.33 7.98
CA MET A 1 -0.94 -0.82 7.43
C MET A 1 -2.07 -1.29 8.34
N ALA A 2 -1.91 -1.35 9.67
CA ALA A 2 -3.01 -1.70 10.59
C ALA A 2 -4.14 -0.64 10.63
N ASP A 3 -3.76 0.63 10.50
CA ASP A 3 -4.66 1.79 10.63
C ASP A 3 -5.75 1.85 9.54
N SER A 4 -5.37 1.60 8.28
CA SER A 4 -6.30 1.57 7.13
C SER A 4 -7.33 0.43 7.20
N ARG A 5 -6.99 -0.72 7.84
CA ARG A 5 -7.95 -1.81 8.06
C ARG A 5 -8.94 -1.48 9.16
N ALA A 6 -8.50 -0.81 10.23
CA ALA A 6 -9.38 -0.37 11.30
C ALA A 6 -10.37 0.69 10.81
N GLU A 7 -9.91 1.63 9.97
CA GLU A 7 -10.78 2.64 9.35
C GLU A 7 -11.82 2.03 8.40
N GLY A 8 -11.42 1.02 7.62
CA GLY A 8 -12.35 0.26 6.76
C GLY A 8 -13.41 -0.51 7.53
N ILE A 9 -13.06 -1.10 8.68
CA ILE A 9 -14.01 -1.80 9.56
C ILE A 9 -14.97 -0.80 10.20
N ALA A 10 -14.49 0.33 10.70
CA ALA A 10 -15.34 1.37 11.29
C ALA A 10 -16.34 1.96 10.28
N ALA A 11 -15.94 2.15 9.02
CA ALA A 11 -16.84 2.60 7.95
C ALA A 11 -17.92 1.56 7.63
N LEU A 12 -17.58 0.27 7.63
CA LEU A 12 -18.53 -0.81 7.43
C LEU A 12 -19.50 -0.95 8.60
N GLU A 13 -19.03 -0.86 9.84
CA GLU A 13 -19.86 -0.87 11.04
C GLU A 13 -20.86 0.29 11.04
N LYS A 14 -20.41 1.51 10.72
CA LYS A 14 -21.31 2.67 10.59
C LYS A 14 -22.40 2.43 9.55
N ARG A 15 -22.03 1.90 8.38
CA ARG A 15 -22.97 1.62 7.30
C ARG A 15 -23.95 0.50 7.67
N ILE A 16 -23.50 -0.51 8.40
CA ILE A 16 -24.36 -1.58 8.92
C ILE A 16 -25.35 -1.00 9.92
N SER A 17 -24.92 -0.18 10.87
CA SER A 17 -25.82 0.47 11.83
C SER A 17 -26.85 1.38 11.15
N GLU A 18 -26.45 2.14 10.12
CA GLU A 18 -27.38 2.93 9.31
C GLU A 18 -28.42 2.07 8.58
N LEU A 19 -28.01 0.90 8.07
CA LEU A 19 -28.92 -0.06 7.43
C LEU A 19 -29.84 -0.74 8.44
N GLU A 20 -29.34 -1.06 9.62
CA GLU A 20 -30.13 -1.65 10.71
C GLU A 20 -31.20 -0.68 11.19
N ILE A 21 -30.87 0.60 11.43
CA ILE A 21 -31.86 1.62 11.81
C ILE A 21 -32.94 1.80 10.73
N ARG A 22 -32.53 1.76 9.45
CA ARG A 22 -33.43 1.98 8.31
C ARG A 22 -34.33 0.77 8.01
N ALA A 23 -33.85 -0.44 8.25
CA ALA A 23 -34.60 -1.67 8.00
C ALA A 23 -35.38 -2.16 9.23
N LEU A 24 -34.86 -1.91 10.43
CA LEU A 24 -35.35 -2.39 11.72
C LEU A 24 -35.39 -1.20 12.69
N SER A 25 -36.44 -0.39 12.59
CA SER A 25 -36.53 0.82 13.41
C SER A 25 -36.86 0.53 14.89
N ASN A 26 -37.43 -0.64 15.24
CA ASN A 26 -37.67 -1.06 16.62
C ASN A 26 -37.44 -2.57 16.89
N GLU A 27 -37.05 -2.91 18.12
CA GLU A 27 -36.93 -4.30 18.64
C GLU A 27 -38.28 -5.06 18.63
N GLU A 28 -39.40 -4.33 18.55
CA GLU A 28 -40.74 -4.90 18.38
C GLU A 28 -41.07 -5.26 16.92
N ASP A 29 -40.45 -4.60 15.94
CA ASP A 29 -40.61 -4.94 14.51
C ASP A 29 -39.99 -6.31 14.23
N LEU A 30 -38.91 -6.68 14.94
CA LEU A 30 -38.32 -8.02 14.92
C LEU A 30 -39.31 -9.12 15.30
N LYS A 31 -40.26 -8.86 16.21
CA LYS A 31 -41.31 -9.84 16.55
C LYS A 31 -42.39 -9.95 15.47
N CYS A 32 -42.65 -8.87 14.74
CA CYS A 32 -43.57 -8.85 13.60
C CYS A 32 -42.96 -9.59 12.38
N PHE A 33 -41.64 -9.47 12.18
CA PHE A 33 -40.90 -10.13 11.09
C PHE A 33 -40.39 -11.54 11.43
N GLN A 34 -40.62 -12.06 12.63
CA GLN A 34 -40.20 -13.42 13.01
C GLN A 34 -40.84 -14.52 12.15
N ASN A 35 -42.00 -14.25 11.53
CA ASN A 35 -42.73 -15.24 10.71
C ASN A 35 -42.94 -14.83 9.24
N GLU A 36 -42.57 -13.61 8.83
CA GLU A 36 -42.71 -13.15 7.45
C GLU A 36 -41.46 -12.40 7.00
N SER A 37 -40.90 -12.79 5.85
CA SER A 37 -39.77 -12.09 5.25
C SER A 37 -40.19 -10.66 4.86
N CYS A 38 -39.35 -9.64 5.10
CA CYS A 38 -39.59 -8.29 4.57
C CYS A 38 -39.83 -8.31 3.04
N LEU A 39 -39.26 -9.30 2.35
CA LEU A 39 -39.49 -9.52 0.93
C LEU A 39 -40.93 -9.98 0.63
N SER A 40 -41.53 -10.83 1.47
CA SER A 40 -42.91 -11.29 1.27
C SER A 40 -43.93 -10.19 1.56
N THR A 41 -43.70 -9.35 2.56
CA THR A 41 -44.58 -8.21 2.84
C THR A 41 -44.49 -7.15 1.74
N VAL A 42 -43.28 -6.84 1.25
CA VAL A 42 -43.09 -5.95 0.09
C VAL A 42 -43.70 -6.54 -1.17
N ALA A 43 -43.54 -7.85 -1.42
CA ALA A 43 -44.15 -8.52 -2.56
C ALA A 43 -45.69 -8.50 -2.48
N HIS A 44 -46.26 -8.70 -1.30
CA HIS A 44 -47.70 -8.60 -1.07
C HIS A 44 -48.21 -7.18 -1.31
N VAL A 45 -47.53 -6.15 -0.76
CA VAL A 45 -47.87 -4.75 -1.01
C VAL A 45 -47.76 -4.41 -2.50
N GLN A 46 -46.72 -4.89 -3.19
CA GLN A 46 -46.56 -4.69 -4.63
C GLN A 46 -47.67 -5.39 -5.43
N GLN A 47 -48.10 -6.59 -5.02
CA GLN A 47 -49.18 -7.32 -5.66
C GLN A 47 -50.53 -6.63 -5.45
N GLU A 48 -50.81 -6.14 -4.24
CA GLU A 48 -52.00 -5.35 -3.94
C GLU A 48 -52.00 -4.01 -4.69
N LEU A 49 -50.85 -3.36 -4.80
CA LEU A 49 -50.69 -2.13 -5.56
C LEU A 49 -50.91 -2.35 -7.07
N LYS A 50 -50.43 -3.47 -7.62
CA LYS A 50 -50.72 -3.89 -9.01
C LYS A 50 -52.21 -4.19 -9.19
N ARG A 51 -52.83 -4.88 -8.22
CA ARG A 51 -54.26 -5.19 -8.23
C ARG A 51 -55.10 -3.90 -8.18
N LEU A 52 -54.74 -2.95 -7.34
CA LEU A 52 -55.40 -1.64 -7.24
C LEU A 52 -55.21 -0.80 -8.51
N SER A 53 -54.01 -0.80 -9.08
CA SER A 53 -53.74 -0.16 -10.38
C SER A 53 -54.60 -0.75 -11.51
N SER A 54 -54.78 -2.08 -11.54
CA SER A 54 -55.63 -2.74 -12.54
C SER A 54 -57.14 -2.48 -12.36
N LYS A 55 -57.59 -2.26 -11.12
CA LYS A 55 -59.01 -2.04 -10.80
C LYS A 55 -59.43 -0.57 -10.87
N TYR A 56 -58.50 0.36 -10.66
CA TYR A 56 -58.79 1.80 -10.61
C TYR A 56 -57.91 2.55 -11.61
N SER A 57 -58.47 2.92 -12.76
CA SER A 57 -57.74 3.64 -13.83
C SER A 57 -57.08 4.94 -13.35
N ARG A 58 -57.72 5.67 -12.43
CA ARG A 58 -57.16 6.90 -11.83
C ARG A 58 -55.89 6.64 -11.00
N VAL A 59 -55.78 5.46 -10.38
CA VAL A 59 -54.58 5.05 -9.62
C VAL A 59 -53.47 4.63 -10.57
N ALA A 60 -53.79 3.99 -11.69
CA ALA A 60 -52.83 3.69 -12.75
C ALA A 60 -52.27 4.97 -13.40
N GLU A 61 -53.13 5.96 -13.69
CA GLU A 61 -52.70 7.27 -14.18
C GLU A 61 -51.86 8.03 -13.16
N ALA A 62 -52.22 8.00 -11.88
CA ALA A 62 -51.41 8.59 -10.82
C ALA A 62 -50.03 7.93 -10.72
N TRP A 63 -49.96 6.59 -10.82
CA TRP A 63 -48.67 5.88 -10.82
C TRP A 63 -47.78 6.23 -12.01
N LYS A 64 -48.39 6.39 -13.19
CA LYS A 64 -47.69 6.84 -14.38
C LYS A 64 -47.15 8.26 -14.19
N LYS A 65 -47.97 9.16 -13.66
CA LYS A 65 -47.56 10.54 -13.34
C LYS A 65 -46.47 10.60 -12.28
N VAL A 66 -46.47 9.72 -11.28
CA VAL A 66 -45.40 9.67 -10.26
C VAL A 66 -44.06 9.25 -10.89
N LYS A 67 -44.05 8.28 -11.81
CA LYS A 67 -42.83 7.92 -12.57
C LYS A 67 -42.37 9.04 -13.50
N GLU A 68 -43.31 9.72 -14.14
CA GLU A 68 -43.01 10.90 -14.95
C GLU A 68 -42.43 12.02 -14.07
N LEU A 69 -43.00 12.28 -12.89
CA LEU A 69 -42.47 13.23 -11.89
C LEU A 69 -41.08 12.85 -11.38
N GLU A 70 -40.81 11.58 -11.15
CA GLU A 70 -39.46 11.08 -10.81
C GLU A 70 -38.45 11.36 -11.93
N THR A 71 -38.90 11.29 -13.19
CA THR A 71 -38.08 11.62 -14.37
C THR A 71 -37.87 13.14 -14.48
N PHE A 72 -38.90 13.94 -14.22
CA PHE A 72 -38.80 15.41 -14.21
C PHE A 72 -38.01 15.98 -13.03
N LEU A 73 -37.94 15.24 -11.92
CA LEU A 73 -37.12 15.57 -10.75
C LEU A 73 -35.72 14.94 -10.82
N SER A 74 -35.41 14.21 -11.89
CA SER A 74 -34.06 13.68 -12.08
C SER A 74 -33.06 14.83 -12.21
N PRO A 75 -31.87 14.74 -11.58
CA PRO A 75 -30.86 15.79 -11.62
C PRO A 75 -30.51 16.21 -13.05
N GLU A 76 -30.49 15.24 -13.97
CA GLU A 76 -30.19 15.42 -15.39
C GLU A 76 -31.24 16.29 -16.12
N PHE A 77 -32.53 16.10 -15.82
CA PHE A 77 -33.60 16.92 -16.41
C PHE A 77 -33.62 18.33 -15.80
N VAL A 78 -33.41 18.43 -14.49
CA VAL A 78 -33.36 19.73 -13.79
C VAL A 78 -32.16 20.55 -14.26
N GLU A 79 -30.98 19.94 -14.42
CA GLU A 79 -29.76 20.61 -14.91
C GLU A 79 -29.93 21.08 -16.36
N GLY A 80 -30.55 20.26 -17.21
CA GLY A 80 -30.88 20.64 -18.59
C GLY A 80 -31.98 21.71 -18.72
N ALA A 81 -32.97 21.72 -17.83
CA ALA A 81 -34.09 22.65 -17.86
C ALA A 81 -33.84 23.99 -17.14
N THR A 82 -32.89 24.04 -16.20
CA THR A 82 -32.59 25.24 -15.39
C THR A 82 -31.38 26.02 -15.88
N LEU A 83 -30.44 25.41 -16.61
CA LEU A 83 -29.37 26.16 -17.25
C LEU A 83 -29.85 26.77 -18.57
N SER A 84 -30.20 28.07 -18.50
CA SER A 84 -30.27 28.93 -19.69
C SER A 84 -28.92 28.92 -20.42
N ASP A 85 -28.93 29.09 -21.74
CA ASP A 85 -27.70 29.08 -22.55
C ASP A 85 -26.72 30.19 -22.15
N ASP A 86 -27.22 31.31 -21.60
CA ASP A 86 -26.39 32.37 -21.01
C ASP A 86 -25.65 31.89 -19.75
N VAL A 87 -26.27 31.05 -18.92
CA VAL A 87 -25.65 30.50 -17.70
C VAL A 87 -24.60 29.46 -18.08
N LYS A 88 -24.85 28.66 -19.13
CA LYS A 88 -23.83 27.74 -19.69
C LYS A 88 -22.62 28.53 -20.19
N ALA A 89 -22.84 29.63 -20.91
CA ALA A 89 -21.77 30.49 -21.39
C ALA A 89 -20.96 31.08 -20.22
N ASP A 90 -21.63 31.58 -19.17
CA ASP A 90 -20.97 32.14 -17.99
C ASP A 90 -20.19 31.09 -17.19
N ILE A 91 -20.69 29.85 -17.10
CA ILE A 91 -19.97 28.72 -16.51
C ILE A 91 -18.73 28.37 -17.33
N ILE A 92 -18.81 28.38 -18.66
CA ILE A 92 -17.66 28.12 -19.54
C ILE A 92 -16.61 29.22 -19.37
N ILE A 93 -17.01 30.49 -19.35
CA ILE A 93 -16.10 31.63 -19.15
C ILE A 93 -15.45 31.57 -17.77
N THR A 94 -16.24 31.32 -16.72
CA THR A 94 -15.71 31.17 -15.35
C THR A 94 -14.80 29.94 -15.23
N GLY A 95 -15.07 28.89 -16.00
CA GLY A 95 -14.31 27.65 -16.08
C GLY A 95 -13.10 27.71 -17.02
N GLU A 96 -12.92 28.76 -17.81
CA GLU A 96 -11.93 28.86 -18.88
C GLU A 96 -10.51 28.62 -18.35
N ASN A 97 -10.13 29.31 -17.27
CA ASN A 97 -8.82 29.14 -16.64
C ASN A 97 -8.58 27.69 -16.16
N LYS A 98 -9.63 27.01 -15.68
CA LYS A 98 -9.53 25.59 -15.27
C LYS A 98 -9.36 24.70 -16.48
N LEU A 99 -10.05 24.99 -17.59
CA LEU A 99 -9.96 24.22 -18.83
C LEU A 99 -8.57 24.36 -19.48
N ILE A 100 -8.02 25.58 -19.49
CA ILE A 100 -6.65 25.86 -19.94
C ILE A 100 -5.64 25.09 -19.08
N SER A 101 -5.72 25.22 -17.74
CA SER A 101 -4.84 24.48 -16.84
C SER A 101 -4.96 22.95 -16.99
N CYS A 102 -6.16 22.45 -17.27
CA CYS A 102 -6.38 21.03 -17.53
C CYS A 102 -5.72 20.60 -18.86
N THR A 103 -5.80 21.45 -19.88
CA THR A 103 -5.19 21.20 -21.20
C THR A 103 -3.66 21.23 -21.12
N GLU A 104 -3.09 22.18 -20.39
CA GLU A 104 -1.64 22.23 -20.12
C GLU A 104 -1.15 20.97 -19.41
N LYS A 105 -1.85 20.56 -18.34
CA LYS A 105 -1.54 19.31 -17.62
C LYS A 105 -1.71 18.08 -18.50
N LEU A 106 -2.72 18.05 -19.37
CA LEU A 106 -2.93 16.95 -20.30
C LEU A 106 -1.80 16.88 -21.33
N SER A 107 -1.33 18.02 -21.83
CA SER A 107 -0.16 18.10 -22.71
C SER A 107 1.11 17.62 -21.99
N GLU A 108 1.32 18.02 -20.73
CA GLU A 108 2.44 17.54 -19.92
C GLU A 108 2.38 16.02 -19.73
N ILE A 109 1.18 15.48 -19.45
CA ILE A 109 0.96 14.03 -19.34
C ILE A 109 1.24 13.34 -20.69
N GLU A 110 0.83 13.92 -21.81
CA GLU A 110 1.09 13.36 -23.13
C GLU A 110 2.60 13.31 -23.44
N ASP A 111 3.34 14.37 -23.09
CA ASP A 111 4.79 14.41 -23.25
C ASP A 111 5.50 13.41 -22.33
N LEU A 112 5.06 13.29 -21.08
CA LEU A 112 5.57 12.28 -20.16
C LEU A 112 5.23 10.86 -20.63
N ASN A 113 4.06 10.64 -21.21
CA ASN A 113 3.64 9.34 -21.75
C ASN A 113 4.55 8.88 -22.91
N LYS A 114 5.12 9.81 -23.69
CA LYS A 114 6.12 9.50 -24.72
C LYS A 114 7.41 8.93 -24.09
N ILE A 115 7.80 9.41 -22.91
CA ILE A 115 8.99 8.95 -22.18
C ILE A 115 8.72 7.62 -21.46
N VAL A 116 7.54 7.48 -20.84
CA VAL A 116 7.15 6.27 -20.11
C VAL A 116 7.00 5.06 -21.05
N ASN A 117 6.55 5.26 -22.28
CA ASN A 117 6.42 4.17 -23.26
C ASN A 117 7.71 3.83 -24.01
N THR A 118 8.86 4.37 -23.60
CA THR A 118 10.15 4.02 -24.19
C THR A 118 10.43 2.52 -24.00
N GLU A 119 10.99 1.90 -25.04
CA GLU A 119 11.29 0.46 -25.10
C GLU A 119 12.12 0.00 -23.88
N HIS A 120 13.03 0.85 -23.41
CA HIS A 120 13.87 0.59 -22.24
C HIS A 120 13.11 0.41 -20.92
N LEU A 121 11.96 1.07 -20.74
CA LEU A 121 11.13 0.89 -19.54
C LEU A 121 10.26 -0.38 -19.63
N LYS A 122 9.89 -0.78 -20.84
CA LYS A 122 9.17 -2.06 -21.07
C LYS A 122 10.04 -3.27 -20.76
N ASP A 123 11.35 -3.17 -20.99
CA ASP A 123 12.31 -4.22 -20.67
C ASP A 123 12.68 -4.26 -19.18
N LEU A 124 12.29 -3.26 -18.38
CA LEU A 124 12.64 -3.17 -16.96
C LEU A 124 12.28 -4.45 -16.16
N PRO A 125 11.10 -5.07 -16.32
CA PRO A 125 10.79 -6.33 -15.63
C PRO A 125 11.72 -7.48 -16.02
N VAL A 126 12.17 -7.52 -17.29
CA VAL A 126 13.12 -8.53 -17.79
C VAL A 126 14.50 -8.31 -17.16
N TRP A 127 14.94 -7.06 -17.05
CA TRP A 127 16.19 -6.72 -16.38
C TRP A 127 16.14 -7.01 -14.88
N CYS A 128 15.03 -6.68 -14.20
CA CYS A 128 14.82 -7.06 -12.80
C CYS A 128 14.87 -8.57 -12.59
N ALA A 129 14.21 -9.35 -13.47
CA ALA A 129 14.25 -10.81 -13.40
C ALA A 129 15.65 -11.40 -13.62
N LYS A 130 16.47 -10.78 -14.50
CA LYS A 130 17.89 -11.15 -14.69
C LYS A 130 18.78 -10.71 -13.53
N MET A 131 18.44 -9.62 -12.85
CA MET A 131 19.22 -9.07 -11.75
C MET A 131 18.98 -9.83 -10.43
N GLU A 132 17.79 -10.36 -10.22
CA GLU A 132 17.45 -11.17 -9.03
C GLU A 132 18.45 -12.31 -8.74
N PRO A 133 18.78 -13.23 -9.69
CA PRO A 133 19.78 -14.26 -9.43
C PRO A 133 21.18 -13.67 -9.19
N LEU A 134 21.50 -12.52 -9.77
CA LEU A 134 22.79 -11.86 -9.58
C LEU A 134 22.90 -11.26 -8.18
N ILE A 135 21.81 -10.71 -7.64
CA ILE A 135 21.72 -10.24 -6.25
C ILE A 135 21.98 -11.42 -5.29
N GLN A 136 21.36 -12.57 -5.54
CA GLN A 136 21.59 -13.78 -4.73
C GLN A 136 23.06 -14.23 -4.77
N VAL A 137 23.71 -14.17 -5.94
CA VAL A 137 25.14 -14.46 -6.06
C VAL A 137 25.98 -13.43 -5.29
N GLN A 138 25.65 -12.15 -5.39
CA GLN A 138 26.36 -11.07 -4.68
C GLN A 138 26.29 -11.24 -3.16
N ILE A 139 25.12 -11.62 -2.63
CA ILE A 139 24.95 -11.90 -1.20
C ILE A 139 25.88 -13.05 -0.77
N LYS A 140 25.88 -14.17 -1.52
CA LYS A 140 26.76 -15.31 -1.23
C LYS A 140 28.25 -14.95 -1.31
N GLN A 141 28.63 -14.12 -2.28
CA GLN A 141 30.01 -13.64 -2.40
C GLN A 141 30.39 -12.76 -1.20
N GLN A 142 29.50 -11.89 -0.74
CA GLN A 142 29.74 -11.04 0.42
C GLN A 142 29.92 -11.88 1.71
N GLU A 143 29.10 -12.91 1.90
CA GLU A 143 29.23 -13.85 3.02
C GLU A 143 30.57 -14.60 2.96
N HIS A 144 30.93 -15.15 1.81
CA HIS A 144 32.19 -15.87 1.62
C HIS A 144 33.42 -14.98 1.86
N VAL A 145 33.39 -13.73 1.38
CA VAL A 145 34.45 -12.75 1.66
C VAL A 145 34.53 -12.43 3.15
N GLY A 146 33.39 -12.30 3.82
CA GLY A 146 33.33 -12.11 5.28
C GLY A 146 34.00 -13.24 6.04
N GLU A 147 33.63 -14.49 5.75
CA GLU A 147 34.23 -15.67 6.39
C GLU A 147 35.74 -15.78 6.11
N MET A 148 36.16 -15.53 4.87
CA MET A 148 37.56 -15.61 4.48
C MET A 148 38.40 -14.53 5.16
N ASN A 149 37.85 -13.32 5.30
CA ASN A 149 38.48 -12.23 6.03
C ASN A 149 38.60 -12.56 7.53
N GLU A 150 37.55 -13.12 8.14
CA GLU A 150 37.60 -13.56 9.54
C GLU A 150 38.71 -14.60 9.75
N ARG A 151 38.77 -15.63 8.89
CA ARG A 151 39.85 -16.63 8.93
C ARG A 151 41.23 -16.01 8.79
N LEU A 152 41.41 -15.05 7.88
CA LEU A 152 42.67 -14.35 7.69
C LEU A 152 43.06 -13.53 8.93
N THR A 153 42.11 -12.80 9.51
CA THR A 153 42.35 -12.03 10.74
C THR A 153 42.71 -12.92 11.92
N ASN A 154 42.05 -14.07 12.06
CA ASN A 154 42.36 -15.06 13.09
C ASN A 154 43.78 -15.62 12.88
N LEU A 155 44.14 -15.97 11.65
CA LEU A 155 45.49 -16.45 11.33
C LEU A 155 46.56 -15.39 11.63
N LEU A 156 46.30 -14.13 11.25
CA LEU A 156 47.20 -13.00 11.54
C LEU A 156 47.36 -12.79 13.05
N SER A 157 46.27 -12.91 13.80
CA SER A 157 46.27 -12.84 15.27
C SER A 157 47.10 -13.96 15.88
N CYS A 158 46.90 -15.21 15.43
CA CYS A 158 47.72 -16.35 15.86
C CYS A 158 49.20 -16.15 15.55
N TYR A 159 49.53 -15.68 14.34
CA TYR A 159 50.91 -15.37 13.96
C TYR A 159 51.51 -14.29 14.87
N ASN A 160 50.81 -13.19 15.10
CA ASN A 160 51.27 -12.12 16.00
C ASN A 160 51.49 -12.62 17.43
N ASN A 161 50.63 -13.52 17.92
CA ASN A 161 50.78 -14.14 19.23
C ASN A 161 52.02 -15.05 19.31
N ILE A 162 52.27 -15.84 18.26
CA ILE A 162 53.46 -16.70 18.18
C ILE A 162 54.73 -15.84 18.14
N ILE A 163 54.76 -14.81 17.30
CA ILE A 163 55.91 -13.89 17.21
C ILE A 163 56.15 -13.20 18.55
N THR A 164 55.10 -12.69 19.20
CA THR A 164 55.24 -12.04 20.52
C THR A 164 55.80 -12.99 21.57
N THR A 165 55.34 -14.25 21.57
CA THR A 165 55.82 -15.28 22.51
C THR A 165 57.28 -15.64 22.22
N LEU A 166 57.63 -15.84 20.95
CA LEU A 166 59.01 -16.11 20.54
C LEU A 166 59.93 -14.94 20.91
N SER A 167 59.52 -13.69 20.65
CA SER A 167 60.30 -12.50 21.02
C SER A 167 60.54 -12.44 22.53
N LYS A 168 59.53 -12.72 23.37
CA LYS A 168 59.72 -12.81 24.82
C LYS A 168 60.71 -13.91 25.21
N GLN A 169 60.58 -15.09 24.61
CA GLN A 169 61.47 -16.21 24.90
C GLN A 169 62.92 -15.90 24.52
N PHE A 170 63.16 -15.22 23.39
CA PHE A 170 64.49 -14.77 23.00
C PHE A 170 65.08 -13.76 23.98
N ILE A 171 64.28 -12.81 24.49
CA ILE A 171 64.72 -11.86 25.52
C ILE A 171 65.10 -12.60 26.81
N GLU A 172 64.30 -13.58 27.24
CA GLU A 172 64.61 -14.39 28.42
C GLU A 172 65.89 -15.21 28.25
N TRP A 173 66.09 -15.82 27.08
CA TRP A 173 67.31 -16.56 26.78
C TRP A 173 68.54 -15.65 26.72
N ASP A 174 68.42 -14.47 26.14
CA ASP A 174 69.50 -13.47 26.08
C ASP A 174 69.88 -12.98 27.48
N ALA A 175 68.89 -12.73 28.34
CA ALA A 175 69.12 -12.37 29.74
C ALA A 175 69.82 -13.50 30.52
N LEU A 176 69.40 -14.76 30.32
CA LEU A 176 70.04 -15.92 30.94
C LEU A 176 71.49 -16.10 30.47
N LEU A 177 71.74 -15.94 29.16
CA LEU A 177 73.07 -16.02 28.57
C LEU A 177 73.99 -14.95 29.16
N THR A 178 73.51 -13.70 29.21
CA THR A 178 74.25 -12.55 29.78
C THR A 178 74.59 -12.79 31.25
N GLN A 179 73.68 -13.37 32.04
CA GLN A 179 73.95 -13.72 33.44
C GLN A 179 75.04 -14.79 33.58
N LEU A 180 75.00 -15.81 32.72
CA LEU A 180 76.02 -16.86 32.70
C LEU A 180 77.39 -16.30 32.31
N GLU A 181 77.46 -15.47 31.27
CA GLU A 181 78.71 -14.80 30.84
C GLU A 181 79.32 -13.99 31.99
N LEU A 182 78.51 -13.18 32.68
CA LEU A 182 78.96 -12.34 33.80
C LEU A 182 79.41 -13.19 35.01
N SER A 183 78.76 -14.32 35.25
CA SER A 183 79.17 -15.28 36.29
C SER A 183 80.48 -16.00 35.95
N MET A 184 80.79 -16.19 34.68
CA MET A 184 82.05 -16.78 34.22
C MET A 184 83.19 -15.76 34.23
N GLU A 185 82.90 -14.49 33.93
CA GLU A 185 83.87 -13.39 33.93
C GLU A 185 84.29 -12.95 35.35
N THR A 186 83.42 -13.17 36.34
CA THR A 186 83.70 -12.88 37.76
C THR A 186 84.44 -13.99 38.50
N LYS A 187 84.77 -15.11 37.84
CA LYS A 187 85.67 -16.13 38.38
C LYS A 187 87.10 -15.80 37.93
N PRO A 188 87.96 -15.20 38.79
CA PRO A 188 89.34 -14.97 38.41
C PRO A 188 90.01 -16.31 38.10
N LEU A 189 90.70 -16.38 36.97
CA LEU A 189 91.73 -17.39 36.76
C LEU A 189 92.75 -17.22 37.89
N ASP A 190 93.02 -18.32 38.60
CA ASP A 190 94.13 -18.46 39.56
C ASP A 190 95.44 -17.85 39.04
#